data_AF-A0A1S2N416-F1
#
_entry.id   AF-A0A1S2N416-F1
#
_cell.length_a   1.000
_cell.length_b   1.000
_cell.length_c   1.000
_cell.angle_alpha   90.00
_cell.angle_beta   90.00
_cell.angle_gamma   90.00
#
_symmetry.space_group_name_H-M   'P 1'
#
loop_
_entity.id
_entity.type
_entity.pdbx_description
1 polymer ?
#
loop_
_entity_poly.entity_id
_entity_poly.type
_entity_poly.pdbx_seq_one_letter_code
_entity_poly.pdbx_strand_id
1 'polypeptide(L)'
;MDKTKVKYRFTRVNNSVAAFQSSNRASTDALTALLRWKAGSAGRDFVKLVDEDDYIDVEVTCDPNDKGAGEQLEMESDKVGVERNVLT
;
A
#
# COMPACT_ATOMS: atom_id res chain seq x y z
N MET A 1 -2.53 -23.79 -2.70
CA MET A 1 -1.35 -23.00 -2.30
C MET A 1 -1.84 -21.93 -1.37
N ASP A 2 -1.38 -21.96 -0.12
CA ASP A 2 -1.76 -20.97 0.87
C ASP A 2 -1.14 -19.63 0.50
N LYS A 3 -1.95 -18.56 0.52
CA LYS A 3 -1.49 -17.19 0.26
C LYS A 3 -1.34 -16.47 1.59
N THR A 4 -0.33 -15.62 1.71
CA THR A 4 -0.15 -14.76 2.88
C THR A 4 -1.11 -13.60 2.77
N LYS A 5 -1.87 -13.34 3.84
CA LYS A 5 -2.81 -12.23 3.95
C LYS A 5 -2.43 -11.34 5.11
N VAL A 6 -2.38 -10.02 4.87
CA VAL A 6 -2.11 -9.03 5.91
C VAL A 6 -3.01 -7.82 5.69
N LYS A 7 -3.53 -7.26 6.78
CA LYS A 7 -4.31 -6.02 6.73
C LYS A 7 -3.42 -4.83 7.05
N TYR A 8 -3.54 -3.78 6.26
CA TYR A 8 -2.78 -2.56 6.41
C TYR A 8 -3.71 -1.35 6.35
N ARG A 9 -3.35 -0.33 7.13
CA ARG A 9 -3.84 1.04 6.96
C ARG A 9 -2.75 1.87 6.30
N PHE A 10 -3.10 2.59 5.25
CA PHE A 10 -2.22 3.56 4.62
C PHE A 10 -2.64 4.97 4.98
N THR A 11 -1.67 5.80 5.39
CA THR A 11 -1.86 7.19 5.81
C THR A 11 -0.78 8.07 5.19
N ARG A 12 -1.06 9.37 5.06
CA ARG A 12 -0.05 10.32 4.56
C ARG A 12 1.09 10.50 5.54
N VAL A 13 2.32 10.56 5.03
CA VAL A 13 3.52 10.87 5.82
C VAL A 13 3.68 12.38 5.91
N ASN A 14 3.47 12.95 7.11
CA ASN A 14 3.54 14.41 7.32
C ASN A 14 4.92 15.03 7.02
N ASN A 15 5.99 14.23 7.07
CA ASN A 15 7.37 14.68 6.81
C ASN A 15 7.94 14.17 5.47
N SER A 16 7.08 13.84 4.50
CA SER A 16 7.51 13.39 3.17
C SER A 16 7.43 14.51 2.13
N VAL A 17 8.52 14.72 1.37
CA VAL A 17 8.53 15.65 0.23
C VAL A 17 7.51 15.21 -0.84
N ALA A 18 7.38 13.90 -1.07
CA ALA A 18 6.40 13.37 -2.01
C ALA A 18 4.96 13.67 -1.56
N ALA A 19 4.68 13.54 -0.26
CA ALA A 19 3.38 13.89 0.31
C ALA A 19 3.08 15.38 0.17
N PHE A 20 4.07 16.25 0.41
CA PHE A 20 3.92 17.69 0.29
C PHE A 20 3.65 18.13 -1.16
N GLN A 21 4.22 17.44 -2.14
CA GLN A 21 4.03 17.73 -3.57
C GLN A 21 2.73 17.17 -4.14
N SER A 22 2.07 16.24 -3.44
CA SER A 22 0.84 15.62 -3.91
C SER A 22 -0.38 16.52 -3.68
N SER A 23 -1.16 16.73 -4.73
CA SER A 23 -2.48 17.38 -4.65
C SER A 23 -3.63 16.37 -4.41
N ASN A 24 -3.32 15.09 -4.30
CA ASN A 24 -4.32 14.04 -4.11
C ASN A 24 -4.69 13.87 -2.64
N ARG A 25 -5.74 13.07 -2.40
CA ARG A 25 -6.06 12.48 -1.09
C ARG A 25 -5.09 11.35 -0.75
N ALA A 26 -4.88 11.08 0.53
CA ALA A 26 -3.98 10.03 0.99
C ALA A 26 -4.41 8.64 0.47
N SER A 27 -5.72 8.37 0.42
CA SER A 27 -6.28 7.14 -0.15
C SER A 27 -5.98 6.98 -1.64
N THR A 28 -6.04 8.04 -2.44
CA THR A 28 -5.69 8.01 -3.87
C THR A 28 -4.20 7.75 -4.09
N ASP A 29 -3.33 8.36 -3.28
CA ASP A 29 -1.89 8.12 -3.33
C ASP A 29 -1.58 6.66 -2.96
N ALA A 30 -2.16 6.17 -1.86
CA ALA A 30 -2.04 4.77 -1.45
C ALA A 30 -2.55 3.78 -2.50
N LEU A 31 -3.66 4.08 -3.18
CA LEU A 31 -4.14 3.25 -4.28
C LEU A 31 -3.15 3.20 -5.44
N THR A 32 -2.50 4.32 -5.74
CA THR A 32 -1.45 4.37 -6.78
C THR A 32 -0.29 3.45 -6.41
N ALA A 33 0.18 3.49 -5.16
CA ALA A 33 1.22 2.59 -4.67
C ALA A 33 0.79 1.11 -4.75
N LEU A 34 -0.43 0.78 -4.30
CA LEU A 34 -0.97 -0.58 -4.30
C LEU A 34 -1.13 -1.14 -5.72
N LEU A 35 -1.57 -0.33 -6.68
CA LEU A 35 -1.69 -0.74 -8.08
C LEU A 35 -0.32 -1.04 -8.71
N ARG A 36 0.70 -0.21 -8.41
CA ARG A 36 2.08 -0.46 -8.86
C ARG A 36 2.67 -1.71 -8.20
N TRP A 37 2.44 -1.88 -6.90
CA TRP A 37 2.87 -3.08 -6.17
C TRP A 37 2.25 -4.36 -6.72
N LYS A 38 0.95 -4.34 -7.02
CA LYS A 38 0.22 -5.44 -7.67
C LYS A 38 0.79 -5.75 -9.06
N ALA A 39 1.11 -4.73 -9.85
CA ALA A 39 1.70 -4.92 -11.18
C ALA A 39 3.12 -5.53 -11.13
N GLY A 40 3.80 -5.49 -9.99
CA GLY A 40 5.14 -6.04 -9.81
C GLY A 40 5.23 -7.57 -9.83
N SER A 41 4.13 -8.29 -9.59
CA SER A 41 4.12 -9.76 -9.59
C SER A 41 2.68 -10.31 -9.70
N ALA A 42 2.48 -11.34 -10.52
CA ALA A 42 1.16 -11.98 -10.71
C ALA A 42 0.61 -12.65 -9.44
N GLY A 43 1.45 -12.92 -8.44
CA GLY A 43 1.06 -13.50 -7.15
C GLY A 43 0.46 -12.50 -6.16
N ARG A 44 0.44 -11.20 -6.49
CA ARG A 44 0.03 -10.12 -5.60
C ARG A 44 -1.36 -9.61 -5.92
N ASP A 45 -2.12 -9.32 -4.88
CA ASP A 45 -3.43 -8.69 -5.00
C ASP A 45 -3.77 -7.93 -3.72
N PHE A 46 -4.79 -7.08 -3.79
CA PHE A 46 -5.32 -6.40 -2.61
C PHE A 46 -6.82 -6.14 -2.75
N VAL A 47 -7.49 -6.05 -1.61
CA VAL A 47 -8.90 -5.70 -1.50
C VAL A 47 -9.03 -4.49 -0.58
N LYS A 48 -9.80 -3.48 -1.02
CA LYS A 48 -10.15 -2.33 -0.17
C LYS A 48 -11.16 -2.75 0.89
N LEU A 49 -10.88 -2.43 2.14
CA LEU A 49 -11.77 -2.65 3.28
C LEU A 49 -12.47 -1.36 3.67
N VAL A 50 -11.72 -0.25 3.74
CA VAL A 50 -12.20 1.10 4.08
C VAL A 50 -11.48 2.10 3.18
N ASP A 51 -12.18 3.13 2.70
CA ASP A 51 -11.65 4.16 1.80
C ASP A 51 -12.15 5.53 2.28
N GLU A 52 -11.34 6.21 3.07
CA GLU A 52 -11.60 7.55 3.60
C GLU A 52 -10.62 8.55 2.96
N ASP A 53 -10.84 9.84 3.15
CA ASP A 53 -9.97 10.87 2.54
C ASP A 53 -8.53 10.83 3.09
N ASP A 54 -8.38 10.59 4.40
CA ASP A 54 -7.09 10.62 5.10
C ASP A 54 -6.40 9.26 5.19
N TYR A 55 -7.14 8.17 4.95
CA TYR A 55 -6.59 6.82 5.04
C TYR A 55 -7.37 5.81 4.19
N ILE A 56 -6.71 4.69 3.89
CA ILE A 56 -7.34 3.52 3.28
C ILE A 56 -6.90 2.27 4.02
N ASP A 57 -7.86 1.41 4.38
CA ASP A 57 -7.59 0.09 4.92
C ASP A 57 -7.72 -0.95 3.82
N VAL A 58 -6.74 -1.84 3.72
CA VAL A 58 -6.72 -2.88 2.69
C VAL A 58 -6.28 -4.21 3.28
N GLU A 59 -6.79 -5.30 2.70
CA GLU A 59 -6.20 -6.63 2.87
C GLU A 59 -5.33 -6.90 1.64
N VAL A 60 -4.02 -7.05 1.84
CA VAL A 60 -3.12 -7.48 0.78
C VAL A 60 -2.95 -8.98 0.83
N THR A 61 -2.80 -9.58 -0.35
CA THR A 61 -2.55 -11.00 -0.54
C THR A 61 -1.31 -11.17 -1.41
N CYS A 62 -0.36 -12.01 -1.00
CA CYS A 62 0.80 -12.35 -1.82
C CYS A 62 1.14 -13.85 -1.76
N ASP A 63 1.91 -14.31 -2.75
CA ASP A 63 2.53 -15.64 -2.71
C ASP A 63 3.57 -15.68 -1.57
N PRO A 64 3.57 -16.71 -0.71
CA PRO A 64 4.57 -16.84 0.36
C PRO A 64 6.01 -16.92 -0.14
N ASN A 65 6.24 -17.27 -1.42
CA ASN A 65 7.56 -17.28 -2.03
C ASN A 65 8.01 -15.89 -2.52
N ASP A 66 7.12 -14.90 -2.56
CA ASP A 66 7.42 -13.52 -2.97
C ASP A 66 8.07 -12.74 -1.81
N LYS A 67 9.36 -13.02 -1.59
CA LYS A 67 10.15 -12.40 -0.51
C LYS A 67 10.30 -10.88 -0.66
N GLY A 68 10.11 -10.34 -1.87
CA GLY A 68 10.23 -8.91 -2.16
C GLY A 68 8.93 -8.12 -1.99
N ALA A 69 7.80 -8.78 -1.69
CA ALA A 69 6.50 -8.13 -1.63
C ALA A 69 6.44 -7.00 -0.59
N GLY A 70 7.05 -7.20 0.59
CA GLY A 70 7.07 -6.20 1.65
C GLY A 70 7.91 -4.97 1.31
N GLU A 71 9.15 -5.19 0.87
CA GLU A 71 10.09 -4.13 0.50
C GLU A 71 9.58 -3.31 -0.70
N GLN A 72 9.04 -3.98 -1.72
CA GLN A 72 8.49 -3.26 -2.87
C GLN A 72 7.25 -2.45 -2.51
N LEU A 73 6.38 -2.97 -1.63
CA LEU A 73 5.22 -2.21 -1.17
C LEU A 73 5.64 -0.97 -0.37
N GLU A 74 6.75 -1.05 0.37
CA GLU A 74 7.31 0.10 1.12
C GLU A 74 7.86 1.15 0.14
N MET A 75 8.68 0.71 -0.81
CA MET A 75 9.23 1.56 -1.86
C MET A 75 8.14 2.27 -2.69
N GLU A 76 7.06 1.58 -3.07
CA GLU A 76 5.96 2.20 -3.81
C GLU A 76 5.16 3.20 -2.95
N SER A 77 5.08 2.96 -1.64
CA SER A 77 4.41 3.87 -0.69
C SER A 77 5.22 5.15 -0.49
N ASP A 78 6.55 5.03 -0.34
CA ASP A 78 7.46 6.16 -0.20
C ASP A 78 7.41 7.10 -1.42
N LYS A 79 7.32 6.54 -2.64
CA LYS A 79 7.23 7.31 -3.89
C LYS A 79 6.02 8.23 -3.96
N VAL A 80 4.96 7.93 -3.22
CA VAL A 80 3.71 8.70 -3.20
C VAL A 80 3.45 9.36 -1.85
N GLY A 81 4.40 9.24 -0.90
CA GLY A 81 4.32 9.90 0.40
C GLY A 81 3.27 9.33 1.35
N VAL A 82 3.01 8.03 1.28
CA VAL A 82 2.18 7.33 2.26
C VAL A 82 3.01 6.31 3.03
N GLU A 83 2.62 6.02 4.26
CA GLU A 83 3.17 4.93 5.07
C GLU A 83 2.09 3.88 5.30
N ARG A 84 2.50 2.67 5.68
CA ARG A 84 1.59 1.58 6.03
C ARG A 84 1.75 1.17 7.49
N ASN A 85 0.65 0.86 8.14
CA ASN A 85 0.61 0.30 9.48
C ASN A 85 -0.17 -1.01 9.48
N VAL A 86 0.35 -2.05 10.12
CA VAL A 86 -0.36 -3.33 10.25
C VAL A 86 -1.61 -3.12 11.10
N LEU A 87 -2.75 -3.61 10.61
CA LEU A 87 -3.99 -3.68 11.38
C LEU A 87 -4.05 -5.05 12.07
N THR A 88 -3.97 -5.05 13.40
CA THR A 88 -4.21 -6.20 14.27
C THR A 88 -5.68 -6.51 14.44
#